data_AF-A0A498BR38-F1
#
_entry.id   AF-A0A498BR38-F1
#
_cell.length_a   1.000
_cell.length_b   1.000
_cell.length_c   1.000
_cell.angle_alpha   90.00
_cell.angle_beta   90.00
_cell.angle_gamma   90.00
#
_symmetry.space_group_name_H-M   'P 1'
#
loop_
_entity.id
_entity.type
_entity.pdbx_description
1 polymer ?
#
loop_
_entity_poly.entity_id
_entity_poly.type
_entity_poly.pdbx_seq_one_letter_code
_entity_poly.pdbx_strand_id
1 'polypeptide(L)'
;MNRDAADQVVQSTGVLAMAYYPEIHADDADYSIGDDVDFVLSDAGELEPADIAALRDLVARTIIDPTNHREALIEYVFGLVPDGGENS
;
A
#
# COMPACT_ATOMS: atom_id res chain seq x y z
N MET A 1 -3.81 5.08 -11.56
CA MET A 1 -4.28 3.83 -10.91
C MET A 1 -5.69 3.47 -11.39
N ASN A 2 -5.98 2.18 -11.59
CA ASN A 2 -7.33 1.67 -11.89
C ASN A 2 -7.89 0.86 -10.69
N ARG A 3 -9.14 0.39 -10.79
CA ARG A 3 -9.80 -0.34 -9.70
C ARG A 3 -9.08 -1.62 -9.29
N ASP A 4 -8.66 -2.43 -10.25
CA ASP A 4 -7.97 -3.70 -9.99
C ASP A 4 -6.61 -3.46 -9.29
N ALA A 5 -5.87 -2.44 -9.71
CA ALA A 5 -4.63 -2.02 -9.08
C ALA A 5 -4.86 -1.53 -7.64
N ALA A 6 -5.94 -0.78 -7.40
CA ALA A 6 -6.31 -0.33 -6.07
C ALA A 6 -6.65 -1.51 -5.13
N ASP A 7 -7.48 -2.45 -5.61
CA ASP A 7 -7.82 -3.67 -4.85
C ASP A 7 -6.55 -4.49 -4.55
N GLN A 8 -5.62 -4.59 -5.50
CA GLN A 8 -4.35 -5.30 -5.35
C GLN A 8 -3.41 -4.64 -4.33
N VAL A 9 -3.29 -3.30 -4.32
CA VAL A 9 -2.50 -2.55 -3.33
C VAL A 9 -3.03 -2.80 -1.91
N VAL A 10 -4.36 -2.74 -1.72
CA VAL A 10 -4.97 -3.00 -0.41
C VAL A 10 -4.74 -4.46 0.03
N GLN A 11 -4.93 -5.41 -0.89
CA GLN A 11 -4.76 -6.84 -0.59
C GLN A 11 -3.31 -7.18 -0.22
N SER A 12 -2.35 -6.80 -1.04
CA SER A 12 -0.92 -7.07 -0.82
C SER A 12 -0.41 -6.43 0.47
N THR A 13 -0.82 -5.19 0.75
CA THR A 13 -0.52 -4.53 2.03
C THR A 13 -1.07 -5.32 3.22
N GLY A 14 -2.31 -5.81 3.13
CA GLY A 14 -2.91 -6.62 4.18
C GLY A 14 -2.19 -7.96 4.41
N VAL A 15 -1.74 -8.61 3.34
CA VAL A 15 -0.95 -9.86 3.44
C VAL A 15 0.38 -9.61 4.15
N LEU A 16 1.10 -8.56 3.78
CA LEU A 16 2.37 -8.19 4.42
C LEU A 16 2.17 -7.77 5.87
N ALA A 17 1.10 -7.03 6.18
CA ALA A 17 0.77 -6.65 7.55
C ALA A 17 0.51 -7.88 8.46
N MET A 18 -0.05 -8.96 7.93
CA MET A 18 -0.22 -10.22 8.67
C MET A 18 1.08 -10.99 8.85
N ALA A 19 2.05 -10.80 7.96
CA ALA A 19 3.37 -11.43 8.01
C ALA A 19 4.37 -10.64 8.88
N TYR A 20 4.15 -9.34 9.06
CA TYR A 20 5.01 -8.45 9.83
C TYR A 20 4.91 -8.71 11.34
N TYR A 21 6.07 -8.70 12.01
CA TYR A 21 6.19 -8.73 13.47
C TYR A 21 7.38 -7.86 13.93
N PRO A 22 7.33 -7.22 15.12
CA PRO A 22 8.34 -6.23 15.51
C PRO A 22 9.79 -6.74 15.52
N GLU A 23 9.99 -8.02 15.83
CA GLU A 23 11.31 -8.65 15.93
C GLU A 23 11.89 -9.11 14.58
N ILE A 24 11.17 -8.92 13.46
CA ILE A 24 11.60 -9.43 12.15
C ILE A 24 12.99 -8.96 11.74
N HIS A 25 13.39 -7.72 12.06
CA HIS A 25 14.72 -7.21 11.77
C HIS A 25 15.84 -7.87 12.59
N ALA A 26 15.51 -8.51 13.72
CA ALA A 26 16.46 -9.27 14.51
C ALA A 26 16.58 -10.72 14.01
N ASP A 27 15.47 -11.29 13.51
CA ASP A 27 15.42 -12.66 13.00
C ASP A 27 15.88 -12.77 11.53
N ASP A 28 15.67 -11.71 10.75
CA ASP A 28 16.10 -11.56 9.37
C ASP A 28 16.76 -10.18 9.17
N ALA A 29 18.10 -10.19 9.15
CA ALA A 29 18.90 -8.99 8.99
C ALA A 29 18.80 -8.35 7.59
N ASP A 30 18.34 -9.11 6.60
CA ASP A 30 18.15 -8.64 5.23
C ASP A 30 16.72 -8.10 5.01
N TYR A 31 15.82 -8.25 5.98
CA TYR A 31 14.45 -7.74 5.87
C TYR A 31 14.40 -6.21 5.76
N SER A 32 13.71 -5.74 4.73
CA SER A 32 13.51 -4.33 4.39
C SER A 32 12.03 -4.05 4.17
N ILE A 33 11.44 -3.23 5.04
CA ILE A 33 10.09 -2.68 4.82
C ILE A 33 10.01 -1.88 3.50
N GLY A 34 11.14 -1.34 3.03
CA GLY A 34 11.20 -0.63 1.75
C GLY A 34 10.95 -1.56 0.56
N ASP A 35 11.43 -2.80 0.64
CA ASP A 35 11.30 -3.79 -0.44
C ASP A 35 9.85 -4.29 -0.52
N ASP A 36 9.21 -4.47 0.64
CA ASP A 36 7.77 -4.75 0.77
C ASP A 36 6.92 -3.63 0.16
N VAL A 37 7.27 -2.38 0.45
CA VAL A 37 6.59 -1.20 -0.13
C VAL A 37 6.80 -1.16 -1.65
N ASP A 38 8.01 -1.41 -2.14
CA ASP A 38 8.30 -1.44 -3.58
C ASP A 38 7.53 -2.55 -4.29
N PHE A 39 7.40 -3.72 -3.66
CA PHE A 39 6.59 -4.81 -4.15
C PHE A 39 5.11 -4.40 -4.28
N VAL A 40 4.51 -3.83 -3.24
CA VAL A 40 3.11 -3.35 -3.26
C VAL A 40 2.90 -2.31 -4.37
N LEU A 41 3.80 -1.34 -4.49
CA LEU A 41 3.64 -0.25 -5.45
C LEU A 41 3.94 -0.64 -6.89
N SER A 42 4.63 -1.75 -7.13
CA SER A 42 4.82 -2.29 -8.47
C SER A 42 3.49 -2.63 -9.17
N ASP A 43 2.45 -2.95 -8.38
CA ASP A 43 1.10 -3.25 -8.86
C ASP A 43 0.18 -2.01 -8.95
N ALA A 44 0.62 -0.84 -8.49
CA ALA A 44 -0.21 0.37 -8.39
C ALA A 44 -0.52 1.03 -9.75
N GLY A 45 0.23 0.66 -10.79
CA GLY A 45 0.19 1.28 -12.12
C GLY A 45 0.79 2.69 -12.13
N GLU A 46 0.44 3.47 -13.16
CA GLU A 46 0.92 4.86 -13.28
C GLU A 46 0.24 5.77 -12.25
N LEU A 47 1.08 6.56 -11.57
CA LEU A 47 0.75 7.48 -10.49
C LEU A 47 1.58 8.75 -10.61
N GLU A 48 1.02 9.86 -10.15
CA GLU A 48 1.79 11.10 -10.01
C GLU A 48 2.86 10.95 -8.91
N PRO A 49 4.02 11.62 -9.01
CA PRO A 49 5.09 11.49 -8.02
C PRO A 49 4.66 11.80 -6.58
N ALA A 50 3.70 12.71 -6.39
CA ALA A 50 3.14 13.04 -5.09
C ALA A 50 2.35 11.86 -4.48
N ASP A 51 1.57 11.16 -5.30
CA ASP A 51 0.79 9.99 -4.87
C ASP A 51 1.69 8.80 -4.55
N ILE A 52 2.77 8.62 -5.32
CA ILE A 52 3.79 7.60 -5.03
C ILE A 52 4.37 7.84 -3.63
N ALA A 53 4.80 9.07 -3.33
CA ALA A 53 5.39 9.39 -2.04
C ALA A 53 4.39 9.18 -0.87
N ALA A 54 3.13 9.56 -1.05
CA ALA A 54 2.08 9.37 -0.05
C ALA A 54 1.76 7.88 0.17
N LEU A 55 1.63 7.09 -0.91
CA LEU A 55 1.39 5.67 -0.82
C LEU A 55 2.55 4.92 -0.17
N ARG A 56 3.80 5.29 -0.44
CA ARG A 56 4.96 4.67 0.23
C ARG A 56 4.86 4.79 1.74
N ASP A 57 4.54 5.98 2.24
CA ASP A 57 4.38 6.22 3.68
C ASP A 57 3.18 5.48 4.27
N LEU A 58 2.02 5.54 3.60
CA LEU A 58 0.79 4.87 4.07
C LEU A 58 0.91 3.34 4.07
N VAL A 59 1.50 2.75 3.03
CA VAL A 59 1.73 1.30 2.95
C VAL A 59 2.68 0.87 4.06
N ALA A 60 3.84 1.53 4.23
CA ALA A 60 4.80 1.19 5.28
C ALA A 60 4.16 1.22 6.68
N ARG A 61 3.42 2.28 6.98
CA ARG A 61 2.72 2.41 8.27
C ARG A 61 1.63 1.36 8.45
N THR A 62 0.91 1.02 7.40
CA THR A 62 -0.16 0.01 7.46
C THR A 62 0.38 -1.40 7.61
N ILE A 63 1.54 -1.72 7.03
CA ILE A 63 2.21 -3.00 7.28
C ILE A 63 2.61 -3.12 8.77
N ILE A 64 3.19 -2.06 9.34
CA ILE A 64 3.66 -2.06 10.73
C ILE A 64 2.50 -2.04 11.73
N ASP A 65 1.47 -1.23 11.47
CA ASP A 65 0.32 -1.05 12.36
C ASP A 65 -1.00 -0.91 11.57
N PRO A 66 -1.55 -2.04 11.08
CA PRO A 66 -2.78 -2.01 10.30
C PRO A 66 -3.99 -1.57 11.13
N THR A 67 -3.94 -1.65 12.46
CA THR A 67 -5.07 -1.25 13.31
C THR A 67 -5.31 0.25 13.22
N ASN A 68 -4.25 1.06 13.20
CA ASN A 68 -4.35 2.51 13.14
C ASN A 68 -4.38 3.08 11.72
N HIS A 69 -3.90 2.34 10.71
CA HIS A 69 -3.65 2.91 9.38
C HIS A 69 -4.49 2.32 8.24
N ARG A 70 -5.13 1.15 8.42
CA ARG A 70 -5.87 0.49 7.31
C ARG A 70 -6.97 1.35 6.69
N GLU A 71 -7.71 2.12 7.49
CA GLU A 71 -8.82 2.93 6.98
C GLU A 71 -8.30 4.08 6.11
N ALA A 72 -7.24 4.77 6.57
CA ALA A 72 -6.60 5.83 5.81
C ALA A 72 -5.98 5.32 4.50
N LEU A 73 -5.36 4.13 4.51
CA LEU A 73 -4.86 3.51 3.29
C LEU A 73 -6.00 3.23 2.29
N ILE A 74 -7.07 2.59 2.76
CA ILE A 74 -8.23 2.24 1.91
C ILE A 74 -8.83 3.50 1.29
N GLU A 75 -9.10 4.53 2.10
CA GLU A 75 -9.65 5.80 1.64
C GLU A 75 -8.74 6.45 0.59
N TYR A 76 -7.44 6.51 0.85
CA TYR A 76 -6.49 7.12 -0.09
C TYR A 76 -6.41 6.35 -1.40
N VAL A 77 -6.20 5.03 -1.34
CA VAL A 77 -6.04 4.17 -2.52
C VAL A 77 -7.28 4.22 -3.41
N PHE A 78 -8.48 4.12 -2.85
CA PHE A 78 -9.70 4.21 -3.65
C PHE A 78 -10.02 5.64 -4.11
N GLY A 79 -9.56 6.67 -3.38
CA GLY A 79 -9.64 8.06 -3.83
C GLY A 79 -8.78 8.36 -5.07
N LEU A 80 -7.78 7.53 -5.37
CA LEU A 80 -6.96 7.63 -6.59
C LEU A 80 -7.59 6.93 -7.80
N VAL A 81 -8.64 6.13 -7.60
CA VAL A 81 -9.35 5.51 -8.71
C VAL A 81 -10.26 6.57 -9.32
N PRO A 82 -10.12 6.89 -10.62
CA PRO A 82 -11.02 7.84 -11.26
C PRO A 82 -12.46 7.38 -11.10
N ASP A 83 -13.34 8.28 -10.67
CA ASP A 83 -14.78 8.05 -10.74
C ASP A 83 -15.09 7.69 -12.20
N GLY A 84 -15.53 6.44 -12.43
CA GLY A 84 -15.94 6.00 -13.76
C GLY A 84 -17.02 6.95 -14.24
N GLY A 85 -16.66 7.89 -15.11
CA GLY A 85 -17.53 9.00 -15.47
C GLY A 85 -18.88 8.48 -15.97
N GLU A 86 -19.91 8.63 -15.15
CA GLU A 86 -21.28 8.65 -15.63
C GLU A 86 -21.47 9.95 -16.44
N ASN A 87 -21.21 9.86 -17.75
CA ASN A 87 -21.81 10.59 -18.88
C ASN A 87 -20.78 11.01 -19.93
N SER A 88 -20.89 10.40 -21.12
CA SER A 88 -21.07 11.12 -22.39
C SER A 88 -21.71 10.19 -23.42
#